data_AF-A0A931TJH0-F1
#
_entry.id   AF-A0A931TJH0-F1
#
_cell.length_a   1.000
_cell.length_b   1.000
_cell.length_c   1.000
_cell.angle_alpha   90.00
_cell.angle_beta   90.00
_cell.angle_gamma   90.00
#
_symmetry.space_group_name_H-M   'P 1'
#
loop_
_entity.id
_entity.type
_entity.pdbx_description
1 polymer ?
#
loop_
_entity_poly.entity_id
_entity_poly.type
_entity_poly.pdbx_seq_one_letter_code
_entity_poly.pdbx_strand_id
1 'polypeptide(L)'
;MISRPIGPRWSLAAGLAVLIAAVCLALTGSARVTAQNVTEAQRESGRTLYLKYCAQCHGEKGDGEGYATPHLRPRPRDFTQGKFKVRTTPSGALPTHQDLVDIIRRGMPYTSMPAWPNLSGQEASDLAHFITTFSADFSKGENAPQPVPLPSAPNATRESIELGKKLYVESGCVRCHGTLGRGDGPSAPTLVDDWGHPIRAANLSQNWTFRGGSSREDIFRTMSTGFNGTPMPSFLEALTPEQRWAITDFIVSLSGGKGPGYTNLVVARHVQDPIDLKRGAASFESAPVARFPIIGQIMEPGRAFHPPATSVTVQAIYDAESIALLVRWHDMSAQKTGKNGPSLPVPPEEEEESAPGAPQETGQSPFGEAELPPAADPFAEEEAAPAVQPSEFSDAVAIQIPSQVPAGARKPYFIFGDAQNPVDLWFFDLARPDPLQFTGRGSADIAPDDTGELTGVASYDQGEWSVIFKRPLRAGSGASFSPGQFLPVAFSVWDGLSRERGNRRGLTAWYSLYVEPEVVPSAVGPMVKTASLILAIELAVIGWVRRRYGSRAGEESGGRRRQQAATSA
;
A
#
# COMPACT_ATOMS: atom_id res chain seq x y z
N MET A 1 50.44 43.44 -72.65
CA MET A 1 50.73 44.11 -71.36
C MET A 1 49.61 45.12 -71.16
N ILE A 2 48.67 44.97 -70.23
CA ILE A 2 48.83 45.11 -68.78
C ILE A 2 47.66 44.36 -68.08
N SER A 3 47.99 43.78 -66.94
CA SER A 3 47.24 42.86 -66.09
C SER A 3 45.99 43.47 -65.43
N ARG A 4 44.94 42.66 -65.23
CA ARG A 4 43.86 42.93 -64.26
C ARG A 4 43.71 41.75 -63.30
N PRO A 5 43.50 41.98 -61.99
CA PRO A 5 43.56 40.95 -60.98
C PRO A 5 42.23 40.19 -60.84
N ILE A 6 42.32 38.89 -60.57
CA ILE A 6 41.21 38.02 -60.20
C ILE A 6 40.97 38.22 -58.70
N GLY A 7 39.88 38.91 -58.34
CA GLY A 7 39.35 38.90 -56.98
C GLY A 7 38.36 37.73 -56.79
N PRO A 8 38.37 37.04 -55.65
CA PRO A 8 37.44 35.94 -55.41
C PRO A 8 36.03 36.50 -55.18
N ARG A 9 35.06 36.01 -55.96
CA ARG A 9 33.63 36.26 -55.72
C ARG A 9 33.23 35.50 -54.46
N TRP A 10 33.24 36.18 -53.31
CA TRP A 10 32.63 35.65 -52.10
C TRP A 10 31.11 35.65 -52.30
N SER A 11 30.55 34.47 -52.54
CA SER A 11 29.12 34.26 -52.68
C SER A 11 28.42 34.70 -51.39
N LEU A 12 27.42 35.58 -51.49
CA LEU A 12 26.54 36.01 -50.39
C LEU A 12 25.97 34.82 -49.56
N ALA A 13 25.90 33.63 -50.15
CA ALA A 13 25.51 32.39 -49.47
C ALA A 13 26.50 31.92 -48.38
N ALA A 14 27.80 32.16 -48.55
CA ALA A 14 28.81 31.76 -47.56
C ALA A 14 28.79 32.66 -46.32
N GLY A 15 28.50 33.95 -46.49
CA GLY A 15 28.33 34.90 -45.39
C GLY A 15 27.10 34.60 -44.54
N LEU A 16 26.00 34.18 -45.16
CA LEU A 16 24.76 33.81 -44.47
C LEU A 16 24.89 32.48 -43.70
N ALA A 17 25.60 31.50 -44.26
CA ALA A 17 25.85 30.22 -43.60
C ALA A 17 26.74 30.36 -42.35
N VAL A 18 27.74 31.23 -42.38
CA VAL A 18 28.58 31.53 -41.21
C VAL A 18 27.81 32.30 -40.14
N LEU A 19 26.90 33.22 -40.53
CA LEU A 19 26.02 33.93 -39.60
C LEU A 19 24.98 33.01 -38.95
N ILE A 20 24.39 32.07 -39.70
CA ILE A 20 23.45 31.08 -39.16
C ILE A 20 24.18 30.08 -38.26
N ALA A 21 25.39 29.65 -38.62
CA ALA A 21 26.20 28.78 -37.76
C ALA A 21 26.65 29.48 -36.46
N ALA A 22 26.97 30.78 -36.51
CA ALA A 22 27.31 31.58 -35.33
C ALA A 22 26.09 31.83 -34.42
N VAL A 23 24.90 32.04 -34.99
CA VAL A 23 23.64 32.17 -34.23
C VAL A 23 23.19 30.83 -33.64
N CYS A 24 23.41 29.71 -34.33
CA CYS A 24 23.16 28.36 -33.80
C CYS A 24 24.16 27.95 -32.71
N LEU A 25 25.43 28.38 -32.78
CA LEU A 25 26.39 28.18 -31.68
C LEU A 25 26.06 29.07 -30.47
N ALA A 26 25.51 30.27 -30.68
CA ALA A 26 25.05 31.13 -29.58
C ALA A 26 23.77 30.61 -28.90
N LEU A 27 22.96 29.80 -29.59
CA LEU A 27 21.73 29.19 -29.06
C LEU A 27 21.92 27.78 -28.48
N THR A 28 23.10 27.17 -28.63
CA THR A 28 23.44 25.85 -28.07
C THR A 28 24.43 25.93 -26.91
N GLY A 29 24.77 27.13 -26.46
CA GLY A 29 25.37 27.34 -25.15
C GLY A 29 24.39 26.89 -24.07
N SER A 30 24.42 25.61 -23.70
CA SER A 30 23.93 25.16 -22.41
C SER A 30 24.69 25.96 -21.36
N ALA A 31 24.11 27.06 -20.92
CA ALA A 31 24.52 27.74 -19.72
C ALA A 31 24.45 26.69 -18.61
N ARG A 32 25.62 26.18 -18.23
CA ARG A 32 25.77 25.49 -16.95
C ARG A 32 25.34 26.52 -15.93
N VAL A 33 24.15 26.36 -15.37
CA VAL A 33 23.69 27.12 -14.21
C VAL A 33 24.56 26.63 -13.05
N THR A 34 25.73 27.24 -12.93
CA THR A 34 26.47 27.31 -11.68
C THR A 34 25.61 28.10 -10.70
N ALA A 35 25.61 27.70 -9.43
CA ALA A 35 24.80 28.24 -8.34
C ALA A 35 25.07 29.72 -7.97
N GLN A 36 25.47 30.57 -8.91
CA GLN A 36 25.77 31.98 -8.66
C GLN A 36 25.16 32.86 -9.75
N ASN A 37 23.91 33.27 -9.53
CA ASN A 37 23.34 34.60 -9.80
C ASN A 37 21.81 34.58 -9.52
N VAL A 38 21.42 34.20 -8.31
CA VAL A 38 20.03 34.36 -7.85
C VAL A 38 19.82 35.84 -7.51
N THR A 39 18.88 36.50 -8.16
CA THR A 39 18.56 37.91 -7.90
C THR A 39 18.00 38.10 -6.48
N GLU A 40 18.10 39.32 -5.94
CA GLU A 40 17.48 39.65 -4.65
C GLU A 40 15.98 39.32 -4.63
N ALA A 41 15.28 39.64 -5.72
CA ALA A 41 13.85 39.34 -5.86
C ALA A 41 13.56 37.83 -5.78
N GLN A 42 14.37 36.98 -6.42
CA GLN A 42 14.23 35.52 -6.35
C GLN A 42 14.55 34.99 -4.95
N ARG A 43 15.54 35.56 -4.26
CA ARG A 43 15.84 35.20 -2.86
C ARG A 43 14.68 35.52 -1.93
N GLU A 44 14.10 36.70 -2.06
CA GLU A 44 12.97 37.14 -1.23
C GLU A 44 11.68 36.36 -1.55
N SER A 45 11.45 36.06 -2.83
CA SER A 45 10.39 35.16 -3.30
C SER A 45 10.50 33.78 -2.63
N GLY A 46 11.67 33.13 -2.73
CA GLY A 46 11.92 31.83 -2.11
C GLY A 46 11.76 31.84 -0.58
N ARG A 47 12.27 32.89 0.08
CA ARG A 47 12.10 33.10 1.53
C ARG A 47 10.64 33.20 1.92
N THR A 48 9.87 34.02 1.20
CA THR A 48 8.43 34.22 1.47
C THR A 48 7.66 32.92 1.33
N LEU A 49 7.91 32.15 0.26
CA LEU A 49 7.30 30.85 0.05
C LEU A 49 7.66 29.85 1.16
N TYR A 50 8.93 29.82 1.56
CA TYR A 50 9.40 28.92 2.60
C TYR A 50 8.74 29.21 3.95
N LEU A 51 8.69 30.47 4.38
CA LEU A 51 8.06 30.85 5.65
C LEU A 51 6.56 30.56 5.64
N LYS A 52 5.92 30.72 4.48
CA LYS A 52 4.49 30.47 4.32
C LYS A 52 4.11 28.99 4.30
N TYR A 53 4.93 28.13 3.71
CA TYR A 53 4.55 26.75 3.40
C TYR A 53 5.42 25.66 4.04
N CYS A 54 6.67 25.97 4.40
CA CYS A 54 7.66 24.95 4.79
C CYS A 54 8.12 25.09 6.24
N ALA A 55 8.25 26.31 6.76
CA ALA A 55 8.83 26.60 8.08
C ALA A 55 8.06 25.97 9.25
N GLN A 56 6.75 25.74 9.10
CA GLN A 56 5.93 25.02 10.10
C GLN A 56 6.50 23.62 10.42
N CYS A 57 7.05 22.94 9.42
CA CYS A 57 7.62 21.60 9.57
C CYS A 57 9.16 21.65 9.64
N HIS A 58 9.78 22.37 8.71
CA HIS A 58 11.25 22.39 8.57
C HIS A 58 11.95 23.42 9.46
N GLY A 59 11.22 24.21 10.24
CA GLY A 59 11.75 25.29 11.08
C GLY A 59 12.11 26.53 10.27
N GLU A 60 12.04 27.71 10.88
CA GLU A 60 12.46 28.96 10.22
C GLU A 60 13.95 28.96 9.86
N LYS A 61 14.75 28.19 10.60
CA LYS A 61 16.20 28.01 10.40
C LYS A 61 16.55 26.84 9.48
N GLY A 62 15.56 26.09 8.99
CA GLY A 62 15.79 24.90 8.17
C GLY A 62 16.39 23.72 8.93
N ASP A 63 16.33 23.73 10.27
CA ASP A 63 16.90 22.72 11.16
C ASP A 63 15.98 21.50 11.38
N GLY A 64 14.80 21.48 10.76
CA GLY A 64 13.84 20.39 10.94
C GLY A 64 13.06 20.46 12.25
N GLU A 65 13.21 21.53 13.03
CA GLU A 65 12.58 21.72 14.34
C GLU A 65 11.43 22.74 14.28
N GLY A 66 10.61 22.67 13.23
CA GLY A 66 9.37 23.45 13.15
C GLY A 66 8.37 23.03 14.23
N TYR A 67 7.41 23.88 14.55
CA TYR A 67 6.45 23.61 15.63
C TYR A 67 5.62 22.33 15.41
N ALA A 68 5.49 21.86 14.17
CA ALA A 68 4.80 20.61 13.87
C ALA A 68 5.64 19.35 14.16
N THR A 69 6.97 19.45 14.22
CA THR A 69 7.90 18.30 14.30
C THR A 69 7.59 17.26 15.38
N PRO A 70 7.14 17.63 16.61
CA PRO A 70 6.77 16.64 17.63
C PRO A 70 5.70 15.64 17.15
N HIS A 71 4.85 16.04 16.20
CA HIS A 71 3.73 15.23 15.70
C HIS A 71 3.98 14.58 14.33
N LEU A 72 5.20 14.69 13.78
CA LEU A 72 5.53 14.23 12.44
C LEU A 72 6.46 13.02 12.47
N ARG A 73 6.03 11.90 11.88
CA ARG A 73 6.92 10.77 11.57
C ARG A 73 6.76 10.37 10.10
N PRO A 74 7.87 10.23 9.34
CA PRO A 74 9.25 10.56 9.72
C PRO A 74 9.41 12.05 10.06
N ARG A 75 10.45 12.40 10.84
CA ARG A 75 10.76 13.80 11.15
C ARG A 75 11.02 14.61 9.86
N PRO A 76 10.68 15.91 9.84
CA PRO A 76 11.06 16.81 8.75
C PRO A 76 12.56 16.81 8.49
N ARG A 77 12.96 17.13 7.26
CA ARG A 77 14.37 17.18 6.89
C ARG A 77 15.04 18.39 7.54
N ASP A 78 16.14 18.15 8.25
CA ASP A 78 17.14 19.15 8.58
C ASP A 78 17.97 19.46 7.33
N PHE A 79 17.80 20.67 6.79
CA PHE A 79 18.51 21.17 5.63
C PHE A 79 19.91 21.68 5.95
N THR A 80 20.20 22.01 7.21
CA THR A 80 21.51 22.56 7.64
C THR A 80 22.65 21.56 7.43
N GLN A 81 22.33 20.27 7.50
CA GLN A 81 23.28 19.16 7.37
C GLN A 81 23.64 18.80 5.92
N GLY A 82 22.97 19.37 4.90
CA GLY A 82 23.21 19.02 3.50
C GLY A 82 22.87 17.55 3.13
N LYS A 83 22.25 16.77 4.03
CA LYS A 83 21.92 15.35 3.83
C LYS A 83 20.52 15.15 3.23
N PHE A 84 20.42 15.08 1.91
CA PHE A 84 19.15 14.87 1.21
C PHE A 84 18.96 13.39 0.81
N LYS A 85 17.72 12.87 0.95
CA LYS A 85 17.44 11.47 0.62
C LYS A 85 17.40 11.25 -0.90
N VAL A 86 16.45 11.87 -1.56
CA VAL A 86 16.16 11.64 -2.99
C VAL A 86 17.05 12.53 -3.84
N ARG A 87 17.96 11.92 -4.61
CA ARG A 87 18.99 12.61 -5.41
C ARG A 87 19.34 11.84 -6.67
N THR A 88 19.92 12.53 -7.64
CA THR A 88 20.57 11.97 -8.84
C THR A 88 22.11 11.96 -8.76
N THR A 89 22.68 12.32 -7.60
CA THR A 89 24.12 12.38 -7.33
C THR A 89 24.60 11.17 -6.49
N PRO A 90 25.91 10.88 -6.43
CA PRO A 90 26.46 9.76 -5.64
C PRO A 90 26.08 9.83 -4.16
N SER A 91 26.16 8.72 -3.43
CA SER A 91 25.97 8.72 -1.97
C SER A 91 26.91 9.74 -1.30
N GLY A 92 26.41 10.44 -0.28
CA GLY A 92 27.12 11.51 0.42
C GLY A 92 27.12 12.87 -0.29
N ALA A 93 26.88 12.94 -1.60
CA ALA A 93 26.88 14.20 -2.35
C ALA A 93 25.58 15.02 -2.17
N LEU A 94 25.68 16.33 -2.40
CA LEU A 94 24.54 17.26 -2.41
C LEU A 94 23.56 16.94 -3.56
N PRO A 95 22.25 17.26 -3.42
CA PRO A 95 21.29 17.19 -4.52
C PRO A 95 21.62 18.20 -5.61
N THR A 96 21.17 17.92 -6.84
CA THR A 96 21.09 18.96 -7.87
C THR A 96 19.95 19.95 -7.57
N HIS A 97 19.97 21.12 -8.21
CA HIS A 97 18.84 22.04 -8.17
C HIS A 97 17.53 21.38 -8.65
N GLN A 98 17.62 20.58 -9.70
CA GLN A 98 16.46 19.88 -10.25
C GLN A 98 15.91 18.83 -9.27
N ASP A 99 16.77 18.11 -8.54
CA ASP A 99 16.33 17.17 -7.51
C ASP A 99 15.46 17.86 -6.44
N LEU A 100 15.85 19.09 -6.03
CA LEU A 100 15.08 19.89 -5.09
C LEU A 100 13.75 20.37 -5.67
N VAL A 101 13.75 20.86 -6.90
CA VAL A 101 12.51 21.28 -7.59
C VAL A 101 11.54 20.11 -7.72
N ASP A 102 12.03 18.93 -8.11
CA ASP A 102 11.21 17.74 -8.31
C ASP A 102 10.61 17.23 -7.00
N ILE A 103 11.38 17.23 -5.91
CA ILE A 103 10.87 16.78 -4.60
C ILE A 103 9.87 17.76 -4.00
N ILE A 104 10.06 19.07 -4.20
CA ILE A 104 9.08 20.10 -3.79
C ILE A 104 7.76 19.87 -4.53
N ARG A 105 7.81 19.69 -5.85
CA ARG A 105 6.60 19.55 -6.67
C ARG A 105 5.84 18.26 -6.38
N ARG A 106 6.55 17.13 -6.28
CA ARG A 106 5.95 15.81 -6.08
C ARG A 106 5.63 15.53 -4.61
N GLY A 107 6.31 16.18 -3.66
CA GLY A 107 6.27 15.83 -2.25
C GLY A 107 6.94 14.48 -1.97
N MET A 108 6.75 13.97 -0.74
CA MET A 108 7.17 12.62 -0.36
C MET A 108 5.95 11.80 0.07
N PRO A 109 5.48 10.85 -0.77
CA PRO A 109 4.35 9.99 -0.44
C PRO A 109 4.52 9.32 0.93
N TYR A 110 3.39 9.13 1.62
CA TYR A 110 3.34 8.46 2.92
C TYR A 110 4.20 9.13 4.01
N THR A 111 4.36 10.46 3.89
CA THR A 111 4.91 11.37 4.90
C THR A 111 4.06 12.63 4.93
N SER A 112 4.32 13.53 5.88
CA SER A 112 3.63 14.83 5.94
C SER A 112 4.21 15.89 5.00
N MET A 113 5.06 15.53 4.04
CA MET A 113 5.56 16.44 3.00
C MET A 113 4.63 16.39 1.77
N PRO A 114 3.66 17.32 1.64
CA PRO A 114 2.71 17.30 0.55
C PRO A 114 3.37 17.65 -0.79
N ALA A 115 2.65 17.37 -1.87
CA ALA A 115 2.99 17.84 -3.19
C ALA A 115 2.62 19.32 -3.34
N TRP A 116 3.47 20.10 -4.02
CA TRP A 116 3.22 21.49 -4.38
C TRP A 116 3.13 21.67 -5.91
N PRO A 117 2.22 20.95 -6.60
CA PRO A 117 2.18 20.93 -8.07
C PRO A 117 1.73 22.27 -8.68
N ASN A 118 1.09 23.12 -7.88
CA ASN A 118 0.54 24.41 -8.31
C ASN A 118 1.56 25.55 -8.27
N LEU A 119 2.78 25.32 -7.74
CA LEU A 119 3.86 26.31 -7.83
C LEU A 119 4.34 26.42 -9.27
N SER A 120 4.49 27.66 -9.75
CA SER A 120 5.10 27.93 -11.05
C SER A 120 6.55 27.41 -11.11
N GLY A 121 7.10 27.31 -12.33
CA GLY A 121 8.51 26.98 -12.54
C GLY A 121 9.45 27.88 -11.75
N GLN A 122 9.18 29.18 -11.75
CA GLN A 122 10.01 30.15 -11.06
C GLN A 122 9.87 30.03 -9.54
N GLU A 123 8.65 29.93 -9.00
CA GLU A 123 8.44 29.81 -7.55
C GLU A 123 9.09 28.56 -6.97
N ALA A 124 8.97 27.41 -7.65
CA ALA A 124 9.63 26.17 -7.22
C ALA A 124 11.16 26.31 -7.27
N SER A 125 11.70 26.99 -8.28
CA SER A 125 13.13 27.26 -8.41
C SER A 125 13.63 28.22 -7.32
N ASP A 126 12.90 29.30 -7.03
CA ASP A 126 13.22 30.26 -5.99
C ASP A 126 13.24 29.60 -4.61
N LEU A 127 12.23 28.77 -4.32
CA LEU A 127 12.15 27.99 -3.09
C LEU A 127 13.31 26.99 -2.98
N ALA A 128 13.64 26.26 -4.06
CA ALA A 128 14.78 25.36 -4.08
C ALA A 128 16.11 26.09 -3.80
N HIS A 129 16.33 27.26 -4.41
CA HIS A 129 17.49 28.09 -4.10
C HIS A 129 17.52 28.53 -2.65
N PHE A 130 16.38 28.98 -2.10
CA PHE A 130 16.32 29.39 -0.70
C PHE A 130 16.68 28.23 0.25
N ILE A 131 16.22 27.00 -0.01
CA ILE A 131 16.57 25.82 0.78
C ILE A 131 18.09 25.59 0.82
N THR A 132 18.80 25.82 -0.29
CA THR A 132 20.27 25.65 -0.32
C THR A 132 21.01 26.63 0.58
N THR A 133 20.39 27.74 0.99
CA THR A 133 21.02 28.75 1.85
C THR A 133 21.19 28.28 3.30
N PHE A 134 20.48 27.22 3.72
CA PHE A 134 20.58 26.69 5.08
C PHE A 134 21.86 25.91 5.35
N SER A 135 22.56 25.44 4.32
CA SER A 135 23.82 24.70 4.47
C SER A 135 24.95 25.37 3.71
N ALA A 136 26.04 25.65 4.44
CA ALA A 136 27.25 26.24 3.85
C ALA A 136 27.89 25.35 2.78
N ASP A 137 27.60 24.04 2.78
CA ASP A 137 28.17 23.10 1.82
C ASP A 137 27.76 23.39 0.38
N PHE A 138 26.57 23.95 0.14
CA PHE A 138 26.14 24.37 -1.21
C PHE A 138 26.95 25.53 -1.77
N SER A 139 27.63 26.31 -0.91
CA SER A 139 28.47 27.43 -1.35
C SER A 139 29.91 27.01 -1.70
N LYS A 140 30.30 25.78 -1.36
CA LYS A 140 31.64 25.25 -1.62
C LYS A 140 31.69 24.64 -3.01
N GLY A 141 32.50 25.20 -3.90
CA GLY A 141 32.60 24.74 -5.31
C GLY A 141 33.05 23.28 -5.45
N GLU A 142 33.83 22.76 -4.50
CA GLU A 142 34.23 21.34 -4.43
C GLU A 142 33.07 20.38 -4.21
N ASN A 143 31.97 20.85 -3.59
CA ASN A 143 30.76 20.07 -3.35
C ASN A 143 29.72 20.20 -4.48
N ALA A 144 30.09 20.83 -5.60
CA ALA A 144 29.17 21.01 -6.72
C ALA A 144 28.59 19.66 -7.18
N PRO A 145 27.26 19.52 -7.24
CA PRO A 145 26.61 18.24 -7.48
C PRO A 145 26.95 17.71 -8.87
N GLN A 146 27.48 16.48 -8.93
CA GLN A 146 27.75 15.75 -10.18
C GLN A 146 26.77 14.59 -10.30
N PRO A 147 25.84 14.60 -11.27
CA PRO A 147 24.91 13.49 -11.46
C PRO A 147 25.63 12.19 -11.86
N VAL A 148 25.10 11.06 -11.40
CA VAL A 148 25.58 9.74 -11.83
C VAL A 148 24.89 9.31 -13.13
N PRO A 149 25.54 8.47 -13.97
CA PRO A 149 24.88 7.86 -15.11
C PRO A 149 23.72 6.96 -14.66
N LEU A 150 22.51 7.28 -15.09
CA LEU A 150 21.30 6.48 -14.88
C LEU A 150 20.78 6.05 -16.26
N PRO A 151 21.21 4.88 -16.78
CA PRO A 151 20.81 4.43 -18.12
C PRO A 151 19.30 4.17 -18.17
N SER A 152 18.70 4.28 -19.35
CA SER A 152 17.27 4.02 -19.53
C SER A 152 16.90 2.56 -19.23
N ALA A 153 15.66 2.35 -18.77
CA ALA A 153 15.18 1.03 -18.38
C ALA A 153 15.12 0.06 -19.57
N PRO A 154 15.72 -1.14 -19.48
CA PRO A 154 15.44 -2.22 -20.40
C PRO A 154 14.00 -2.73 -20.19
N ASN A 155 13.47 -3.53 -21.12
CA ASN A 155 12.19 -4.19 -20.90
C ASN A 155 12.31 -5.22 -19.77
N ALA A 156 11.36 -5.20 -18.83
CA ALA A 156 11.28 -6.23 -17.81
C ALA A 156 10.90 -7.58 -18.46
N THR A 157 11.58 -8.63 -18.05
CA THR A 157 11.38 -10.01 -18.52
C THR A 157 11.20 -10.93 -17.32
N ARG A 158 10.74 -12.17 -17.53
CA ARG A 158 10.66 -13.14 -16.43
C ARG A 158 12.06 -13.46 -15.91
N GLU A 159 13.02 -13.57 -16.83
CA GLU A 159 14.42 -13.87 -16.54
C GLU A 159 15.07 -12.76 -15.70
N SER A 160 14.78 -11.48 -15.99
CA SER A 160 15.29 -10.36 -15.19
C SER A 160 14.69 -10.31 -13.79
N ILE A 161 13.42 -10.70 -13.62
CA ILE A 161 12.77 -10.80 -12.31
C ILE A 161 13.40 -11.92 -11.47
N GLU A 162 13.61 -13.11 -12.03
CA GLU A 162 14.26 -14.23 -11.32
C GLU A 162 15.70 -13.90 -10.93
N LEU A 163 16.46 -13.27 -11.85
CA LEU A 163 17.79 -12.76 -11.53
C LEU A 163 17.74 -11.71 -10.41
N GLY A 164 16.79 -10.79 -10.47
CA GLY A 164 16.57 -9.77 -9.45
C GLY A 164 16.25 -10.35 -8.08
N LYS A 165 15.39 -11.37 -8.03
CA LYS A 165 15.03 -12.10 -6.81
C LYS A 165 16.26 -12.72 -6.16
N LYS A 166 17.13 -13.36 -6.95
CA LYS A 166 18.40 -13.93 -6.48
C LYS A 166 19.33 -12.83 -5.94
N LEU A 167 19.56 -11.78 -6.72
CA LEU A 167 20.45 -10.68 -6.35
C LEU A 167 19.95 -9.89 -5.13
N TYR A 168 18.64 -9.79 -4.92
CA TYR A 168 18.04 -9.14 -3.76
C TYR A 168 18.42 -9.84 -2.45
N VAL A 169 18.50 -11.17 -2.46
CA VAL A 169 19.02 -11.95 -1.32
C VAL A 169 20.53 -11.77 -1.18
N GLU A 170 21.28 -12.00 -2.26
CA GLU A 170 22.75 -11.98 -2.26
C GLU A 170 23.31 -10.60 -1.87
N SER A 171 22.61 -9.52 -2.23
CA SER A 171 22.99 -8.14 -1.89
C SER A 171 22.54 -7.73 -0.48
N GLY A 172 21.90 -8.64 0.28
CA GLY A 172 21.51 -8.42 1.67
C GLY A 172 20.24 -7.58 1.87
N CYS A 173 19.47 -7.29 0.81
CA CYS A 173 18.26 -6.47 0.92
C CYS A 173 17.22 -7.07 1.88
N VAL A 174 17.15 -8.41 1.93
CA VAL A 174 16.29 -9.19 2.84
C VAL A 174 16.49 -8.85 4.32
N ARG A 175 17.69 -8.42 4.74
CA ARG A 175 18.00 -8.14 6.15
C ARG A 175 17.14 -7.01 6.71
N CYS A 176 16.83 -6.01 5.87
CA CYS A 176 16.03 -4.86 6.27
C CYS A 176 14.61 -4.91 5.70
N HIS A 177 14.46 -5.35 4.46
CA HIS A 177 13.16 -5.30 3.77
C HIS A 177 12.37 -6.61 3.86
N GLY A 178 12.95 -7.72 4.31
CA GLY A 178 12.32 -9.04 4.30
C GLY A 178 12.26 -9.65 2.91
N THR A 179 11.84 -10.90 2.82
CA THR A 179 11.86 -11.71 1.59
C THR A 179 10.79 -11.26 0.59
N LEU A 180 9.61 -10.91 1.08
CA LEU A 180 8.53 -10.30 0.29
C LEU A 180 8.57 -8.77 0.27
N GLY A 181 9.65 -8.18 0.78
CA GLY A 181 9.83 -6.74 0.80
C GLY A 181 8.86 -6.00 1.74
N ARG A 182 8.27 -6.65 2.75
CA ARG A 182 7.25 -6.03 3.61
C ARG A 182 7.82 -5.15 4.72
N GLY A 183 9.14 -5.02 4.80
CA GLY A 183 9.83 -4.21 5.81
C GLY A 183 9.99 -4.93 7.15
N ASP A 184 10.00 -6.27 7.11
CA ASP A 184 9.98 -7.23 8.20
C ASP A 184 11.29 -8.04 8.30
N GLY A 185 12.37 -7.54 7.69
CA GLY A 185 13.68 -8.17 7.79
C GLY A 185 14.18 -8.19 9.25
N PRO A 186 15.05 -9.15 9.63
CA PRO A 186 15.53 -9.29 11.01
C PRO A 186 16.19 -8.04 11.59
N SER A 187 16.77 -7.18 10.74
CA SER A 187 17.37 -5.91 11.17
C SER A 187 16.38 -4.75 11.20
N ALA A 188 15.18 -4.89 10.63
CA ALA A 188 14.21 -3.80 10.49
C ALA A 188 13.85 -3.11 11.83
N PRO A 189 13.62 -3.83 12.96
CA PRO A 189 13.30 -3.20 14.24
C PRO A 189 14.45 -2.39 14.84
N THR A 190 15.68 -2.60 14.38
CA THR A 190 16.91 -1.99 14.93
C THR A 190 17.38 -0.75 14.15
N LEU A 191 16.72 -0.44 13.04
CA LEU A 191 17.16 0.62 12.14
C LEU A 191 16.97 2.01 12.76
N VAL A 192 18.05 2.78 12.79
CA VAL A 192 18.07 4.20 13.17
C VAL A 192 18.65 5.04 12.04
N ASP A 193 18.23 6.30 11.94
CA ASP A 193 18.86 7.28 11.06
C ASP A 193 20.15 7.86 11.69
N ASP A 194 20.90 8.67 10.94
CA ASP A 194 22.16 9.27 11.42
C ASP A 194 21.99 10.15 12.66
N TRP A 195 20.76 10.54 13.00
CA TRP A 195 20.41 11.33 14.18
C TRP A 195 19.94 10.46 15.35
N GLY A 196 20.02 9.13 15.22
CA GLY A 196 19.59 8.17 16.24
C GLY A 196 18.08 7.96 16.31
N HIS A 197 17.30 8.49 15.38
CA HIS A 197 15.85 8.28 15.38
C HIS A 197 15.50 6.95 14.71
N PRO A 198 14.56 6.17 15.27
CA PRO A 198 14.05 4.96 14.62
C PRO A 198 13.53 5.24 13.21
N ILE A 199 13.91 4.41 12.24
CA ILE A 199 13.47 4.52 10.84
C ILE A 199 12.99 3.18 10.31
N ARG A 200 11.78 3.17 9.76
CA ARG A 200 11.21 1.96 9.15
C ARG A 200 11.67 1.80 7.69
N ALA A 201 12.05 0.57 7.34
CA ALA A 201 12.20 0.17 5.94
C ALA A 201 10.85 0.30 5.22
N ALA A 202 10.87 0.69 3.94
CA ALA A 202 9.65 0.78 3.16
C ALA A 202 9.10 -0.63 2.85
N ASN A 203 7.78 -0.78 2.88
CA ASN A 203 7.11 -1.95 2.33
C ASN A 203 7.12 -1.85 0.79
N LEU A 204 8.02 -2.63 0.17
CA LEU A 204 8.28 -2.70 -1.25
C LEU A 204 7.11 -3.26 -2.08
N SER A 205 6.16 -3.99 -1.45
CA SER A 205 4.91 -4.38 -2.11
C SER A 205 3.92 -3.22 -2.26
N GLN A 206 4.19 -2.08 -1.61
CA GLN A 206 3.36 -0.89 -1.62
C GLN A 206 4.05 0.28 -2.31
N ASN A 207 4.38 0.15 -3.61
CA ASN A 207 5.13 1.15 -4.37
C ASN A 207 4.59 2.59 -4.30
N TRP A 208 3.28 2.79 -4.10
CA TRP A 208 2.67 4.11 -3.91
C TRP A 208 3.14 4.85 -2.64
N THR A 209 3.83 4.16 -1.73
CA THR A 209 4.41 4.74 -0.50
C THR A 209 5.87 5.18 -0.70
N PHE A 210 6.47 4.93 -1.87
CA PHE A 210 7.89 5.20 -2.09
C PHE A 210 8.18 6.71 -2.12
N ARG A 211 8.99 7.16 -1.15
CA ARG A 211 9.37 8.56 -0.99
C ARG A 211 10.11 9.10 -2.23
N GLY A 212 10.90 8.25 -2.88
CA GLY A 212 11.62 8.57 -4.12
C GLY A 212 10.74 8.58 -5.38
N GLY A 213 9.51 8.09 -5.32
CA GLY A 213 8.68 7.82 -6.49
C GLY A 213 8.59 6.31 -6.79
N SER A 214 7.55 5.93 -7.53
CA SER A 214 7.13 4.55 -7.73
C SER A 214 7.44 3.99 -9.12
N SER A 215 8.04 4.79 -10.00
CA SER A 215 8.45 4.31 -11.33
C SER A 215 9.66 3.38 -11.26
N ARG A 216 9.88 2.58 -12.31
CA ARG A 216 11.07 1.72 -12.43
C ARG A 216 12.34 2.56 -12.33
N GLU A 217 12.35 3.72 -12.98
CA GLU A 217 13.45 4.68 -12.96
C GLU A 217 13.69 5.29 -11.57
N ASP A 218 12.62 5.59 -10.82
CA ASP A 218 12.74 6.10 -9.45
C ASP A 218 13.35 5.07 -8.49
N ILE A 219 12.92 3.81 -8.62
CA ILE A 219 13.43 2.68 -7.81
C ILE A 219 14.89 2.42 -8.15
N PHE A 220 15.21 2.35 -9.45
CA PHE A 220 16.58 2.19 -9.93
C PHE A 220 17.50 3.33 -9.45
N ARG A 221 17.04 4.59 -9.55
CA ARG A 221 17.77 5.75 -9.04
C ARG A 221 17.99 5.62 -7.53
N THR A 222 16.95 5.29 -6.78
CA THR A 222 17.03 5.18 -5.30
C THR A 222 18.07 4.15 -4.87
N MET A 223 18.08 2.96 -5.50
CA MET A 223 19.08 1.95 -5.23
C MET A 223 20.49 2.37 -5.69
N SER A 224 20.58 3.11 -6.79
CA SER A 224 21.85 3.60 -7.31
C SER A 224 22.45 4.70 -6.41
N THR A 225 21.66 5.64 -5.90
CA THR A 225 22.18 6.80 -5.15
C THR A 225 22.13 6.66 -3.64
N GLY A 226 21.30 5.74 -3.13
CA GLY A 226 21.05 5.56 -1.71
C GLY A 226 20.34 6.75 -1.05
N PHE A 227 20.05 6.63 0.24
CA PHE A 227 19.43 7.71 1.01
C PHE A 227 20.40 8.24 2.08
N ASN A 228 20.98 9.43 1.83
CA ASN A 228 21.85 10.08 2.81
C ASN A 228 21.11 10.28 4.14
N GLY A 229 21.81 10.02 5.23
CA GLY A 229 21.24 10.10 6.57
C GLY A 229 20.45 8.88 7.00
N THR A 230 20.53 7.75 6.29
CA THR A 230 19.81 6.52 6.64
C THR A 230 20.66 5.27 6.38
N PRO A 231 20.26 4.11 6.95
CA PRO A 231 20.93 2.84 6.68
C PRO A 231 20.76 2.27 5.26
N MET A 232 20.05 2.96 4.34
CA MET A 232 19.86 2.49 2.96
C MET A 232 21.02 2.98 2.07
N PRO A 233 22.01 2.11 1.75
CA PRO A 233 23.23 2.53 1.06
C PRO A 233 23.01 2.73 -0.44
N SER A 234 24.05 3.19 -1.11
CA SER A 234 24.15 3.15 -2.57
C SER A 234 24.70 1.80 -3.01
N PHE A 235 24.13 1.26 -4.08
CA PHE A 235 24.64 0.08 -4.79
C PHE A 235 25.27 0.46 -6.14
N LEU A 236 25.69 1.72 -6.30
CA LEU A 236 26.28 2.22 -7.55
C LEU A 236 27.56 1.47 -7.92
N GLU A 237 28.43 1.26 -6.94
CA GLU A 237 29.74 0.65 -7.09
C GLU A 237 29.71 -0.87 -6.88
N ALA A 238 28.75 -1.36 -6.10
CA ALA A 238 28.64 -2.77 -5.75
C ALA A 238 28.00 -3.65 -6.83
N LEU A 239 27.14 -3.07 -7.67
CA LEU A 239 26.35 -3.80 -8.68
C LEU A 239 26.49 -3.17 -10.06
N THR A 240 26.40 -3.96 -11.12
CA THR A 240 26.31 -3.43 -12.50
C THR A 240 24.94 -2.81 -12.77
N PRO A 241 24.79 -1.94 -13.80
CA PRO A 241 23.49 -1.42 -14.19
C PRO A 241 22.46 -2.52 -14.51
N GLU A 242 22.87 -3.61 -15.15
CA GLU A 242 22.00 -4.74 -15.49
C GLU A 242 21.49 -5.45 -14.23
N GLN A 243 22.37 -5.66 -13.25
CA GLN A 243 22.02 -6.23 -11.94
C GLN A 243 21.04 -5.33 -11.18
N ARG A 244 21.29 -4.01 -11.17
CA ARG A 244 20.36 -3.04 -10.57
C ARG A 244 19.00 -3.00 -11.29
N TRP A 245 18.96 -3.14 -12.61
CA TRP A 245 17.69 -3.25 -13.32
C TRP A 245 16.94 -4.54 -12.98
N ALA A 246 17.65 -5.67 -12.86
CA ALA A 246 17.05 -6.94 -12.43
C ALA A 246 16.42 -6.83 -11.04
N ILE A 247 17.14 -6.29 -10.04
CA ILE A 247 16.57 -6.08 -8.68
C ILE A 247 15.36 -5.13 -8.75
N THR A 248 15.43 -4.07 -9.55
CA THR A 248 14.31 -3.15 -9.76
C THR A 248 13.07 -3.87 -10.29
N ASP A 249 13.25 -4.77 -11.26
CA ASP A 249 12.15 -5.56 -11.84
C ASP A 249 11.54 -6.49 -10.81
N PHE A 250 12.37 -7.12 -9.97
CA PHE A 250 11.88 -7.92 -8.84
C PHE A 250 11.07 -7.06 -7.87
N ILE A 251 11.57 -5.89 -7.44
CA ILE A 251 10.84 -4.97 -6.55
C ILE A 251 9.49 -4.57 -7.15
N VAL A 252 9.46 -4.24 -8.45
CA VAL A 252 8.21 -3.90 -9.14
C VAL A 252 7.26 -5.09 -9.20
N SER A 253 7.78 -6.32 -9.36
CA SER A 253 6.96 -7.54 -9.35
C SER A 253 6.28 -7.82 -8.00
N LEU A 254 6.82 -7.30 -6.88
CA LEU A 254 6.20 -7.41 -5.55
C LEU A 254 4.92 -6.55 -5.43
N SER A 255 4.78 -5.51 -6.26
CA SER A 255 3.63 -4.62 -6.21
C SER A 255 2.47 -5.15 -7.06
N GLY A 256 1.37 -5.57 -6.41
CA GLY A 256 0.20 -6.15 -7.08
C GLY A 256 -0.69 -5.20 -7.90
N GLY A 257 -0.29 -3.95 -8.16
CA GLY A 257 -1.10 -3.00 -8.92
C GLY A 257 -0.64 -1.54 -8.88
N LYS A 258 -1.38 -0.67 -9.58
CA LYS A 258 -1.17 0.79 -9.59
C LYS A 258 -1.93 1.44 -8.42
N GLY A 259 -1.30 1.46 -7.25
CA GLY A 259 -1.82 2.15 -6.07
C GLY A 259 -2.57 1.24 -5.08
N PRO A 260 -3.10 1.84 -3.99
CA PRO A 260 -3.60 1.06 -2.86
C PRO A 260 -4.90 0.31 -3.13
N GLY A 261 -5.73 0.74 -4.09
CA GLY A 261 -7.02 0.08 -4.38
C GLY A 261 -8.04 0.18 -3.23
N TYR A 262 -8.09 1.33 -2.53
CA TYR A 262 -9.04 1.54 -1.44
C TYR A 262 -10.49 1.43 -1.90
N THR A 263 -11.34 0.83 -1.06
CA THR A 263 -12.79 0.71 -1.26
C THR A 263 -13.54 1.28 -0.06
N ASN A 264 -14.87 1.34 -0.16
CA ASN A 264 -15.76 1.75 0.93
C ASN A 264 -16.70 0.63 1.41
N LEU A 265 -16.53 -0.58 0.87
CA LEU A 265 -17.46 -1.69 1.03
C LEU A 265 -16.72 -3.02 1.26
N VAL A 266 -17.08 -3.73 2.31
CA VAL A 266 -16.81 -5.16 2.50
C VAL A 266 -18.03 -5.93 2.04
N VAL A 267 -17.86 -6.94 1.18
CA VAL A 267 -18.95 -7.82 0.75
C VAL A 267 -18.76 -9.18 1.41
N ALA A 268 -19.71 -9.57 2.26
CA ALA A 268 -19.75 -10.91 2.83
C ALA A 268 -20.39 -11.87 1.82
N ARG A 269 -19.58 -12.77 1.27
CA ARG A 269 -20.03 -13.80 0.32
C ARG A 269 -20.65 -14.99 1.04
N HIS A 270 -21.74 -15.52 0.49
CA HIS A 270 -22.29 -16.78 0.97
C HIS A 270 -21.38 -17.95 0.60
N VAL A 271 -21.14 -18.86 1.54
CA VAL A 271 -20.46 -20.15 1.33
C VAL A 271 -21.39 -21.29 1.74
N GLN A 272 -21.38 -22.39 0.97
CA GLN A 272 -22.29 -23.52 1.20
C GLN A 272 -21.83 -24.40 2.37
N ASP A 273 -20.52 -24.59 2.50
CA ASP A 273 -19.94 -25.41 3.55
C ASP A 273 -19.81 -24.59 4.85
N PRO A 274 -19.98 -25.21 6.03
CA PRO A 274 -19.72 -24.55 7.30
C PRO A 274 -18.31 -23.97 7.37
N ILE A 275 -18.18 -22.76 7.90
CA ILE A 275 -16.89 -22.07 8.00
C ILE A 275 -15.98 -22.80 8.99
N ASP A 276 -14.91 -23.39 8.48
CA ASP A 276 -13.84 -24.01 9.29
C ASP A 276 -12.65 -23.05 9.45
N LEU A 277 -12.37 -22.66 10.70
CA LEU A 277 -11.25 -21.79 11.04
C LEU A 277 -9.89 -22.44 10.78
N LYS A 278 -9.79 -23.79 10.75
CA LYS A 278 -8.53 -24.50 10.48
C LYS A 278 -8.03 -24.32 9.06
N ARG A 279 -8.93 -24.03 8.11
CA ARG A 279 -8.57 -23.70 6.73
C ARG A 279 -7.97 -22.29 6.59
N GLY A 280 -8.06 -21.47 7.63
CA GLY A 280 -7.47 -20.14 7.67
C GLY A 280 -7.94 -19.25 6.52
N ALA A 281 -7.00 -18.52 5.91
CA ALA A 281 -7.30 -17.58 4.84
C ALA A 281 -7.85 -18.23 3.56
N ALA A 282 -7.60 -19.52 3.32
CA ALA A 282 -8.09 -20.23 2.13
C ALA A 282 -9.63 -20.31 2.08
N SER A 283 -10.31 -20.22 3.23
CA SER A 283 -11.78 -20.15 3.30
C SER A 283 -12.35 -18.89 2.64
N PHE A 284 -11.54 -17.85 2.43
CA PHE A 284 -11.98 -16.53 1.97
C PHE A 284 -11.70 -16.28 0.48
N GLU A 285 -11.14 -17.24 -0.26
CA GLU A 285 -10.73 -17.05 -1.67
C GLU A 285 -11.87 -16.58 -2.60
N SER A 286 -13.12 -16.94 -2.29
CA SER A 286 -14.30 -16.51 -3.05
C SER A 286 -14.75 -15.06 -2.75
N ALA A 287 -14.31 -14.49 -1.63
CA ALA A 287 -14.68 -13.18 -1.16
C ALA A 287 -13.77 -12.08 -1.72
N PRO A 288 -14.34 -10.96 -2.20
CA PRO A 288 -13.53 -9.85 -2.70
C PRO A 288 -12.74 -9.20 -1.58
N VAL A 289 -11.48 -8.85 -1.87
CA VAL A 289 -10.60 -8.12 -0.93
C VAL A 289 -11.00 -6.65 -0.88
N ALA A 290 -11.34 -6.16 0.31
CA ALA A 290 -11.62 -4.76 0.57
C ALA A 290 -10.46 -4.12 1.34
N ARG A 291 -9.78 -3.10 0.76
CA ARG A 291 -8.72 -2.38 1.45
C ARG A 291 -9.19 -1.03 2.00
N PHE A 292 -8.81 -0.72 3.23
CA PHE A 292 -9.10 0.54 3.89
C PHE A 292 -7.83 1.19 4.44
N PRO A 293 -7.66 2.52 4.30
CA PRO A 293 -6.55 3.23 4.92
C PRO A 293 -6.70 3.23 6.44
N ILE A 294 -5.56 3.09 7.14
CA ILE A 294 -5.48 3.30 8.58
C ILE A 294 -5.02 4.73 8.83
N ILE A 295 -5.73 5.42 9.72
CA ILE A 295 -5.40 6.76 10.19
C ILE A 295 -5.17 6.73 11.69
N GLY A 296 -4.39 7.71 12.15
CA GLY A 296 -4.15 7.91 13.56
C GLY A 296 -5.38 8.38 14.32
N GLN A 297 -5.62 7.83 15.51
CA GLN A 297 -6.51 8.47 16.47
C GLN A 297 -5.83 9.76 16.95
N ILE A 298 -6.47 10.92 16.76
CA ILE A 298 -5.93 12.20 17.26
C ILE A 298 -6.97 13.04 18.02
N MET A 299 -8.21 12.56 18.13
CA MET A 299 -9.33 13.37 18.62
C MET A 299 -9.43 13.38 20.15
N GLU A 300 -9.17 12.26 20.81
CA GLU A 300 -9.20 12.12 22.28
C GLU A 300 -7.80 11.81 22.81
N PRO A 301 -7.53 11.97 24.13
CA PRO A 301 -6.30 11.49 24.74
C PRO A 301 -6.01 10.02 24.43
N GLY A 302 -4.73 9.70 24.45
CA GLY A 302 -4.10 8.52 23.89
C GLY A 302 -3.82 8.67 22.41
N ARG A 303 -3.34 9.83 21.95
CA ARG A 303 -3.21 10.09 20.50
C ARG A 303 -2.11 9.27 19.84
N ALA A 304 -2.39 8.76 18.65
CA ALA A 304 -1.43 8.14 17.74
C ALA A 304 -1.39 8.93 16.43
N PHE A 305 -0.47 9.89 16.29
CA PHE A 305 -0.37 10.73 15.09
C PHE A 305 0.13 9.97 13.84
N HIS A 306 0.85 8.86 14.05
CA HIS A 306 1.56 8.14 13.00
C HIS A 306 1.52 6.63 13.26
N PRO A 307 0.34 6.00 13.06
CA PRO A 307 0.24 4.55 13.17
C PRO A 307 1.19 3.89 12.16
N PRO A 308 1.92 2.85 12.58
CA PRO A 308 2.81 2.06 11.72
C PRO A 308 2.08 1.39 10.56
N ALA A 309 0.92 0.81 10.88
CA ALA A 309 0.06 0.14 9.92
C ALA A 309 -0.55 1.17 8.96
N THR A 310 -0.47 0.89 7.66
CA THR A 310 -0.88 1.83 6.62
C THR A 310 -2.29 1.61 6.11
N SER A 311 -2.72 0.36 6.16
CA SER A 311 -4.01 -0.07 5.69
C SER A 311 -4.34 -1.44 6.27
N VAL A 312 -5.62 -1.75 6.32
CA VAL A 312 -6.13 -3.10 6.55
C VAL A 312 -6.79 -3.62 5.28
N THR A 313 -6.64 -4.91 5.00
CA THR A 313 -7.46 -5.62 4.02
C THR A 313 -8.43 -6.54 4.71
N VAL A 314 -9.66 -6.59 4.22
CA VAL A 314 -10.76 -7.33 4.84
C VAL A 314 -11.47 -8.16 3.79
N GLN A 315 -11.74 -9.42 4.11
CA GLN A 315 -12.63 -10.29 3.38
C GLN A 315 -13.68 -10.82 4.34
N ALA A 316 -14.90 -11.05 3.84
CA ALA A 316 -15.98 -11.57 4.66
C ALA A 316 -16.68 -12.71 3.94
N ILE A 317 -17.05 -13.74 4.70
CA ILE A 317 -17.87 -14.86 4.25
C ILE A 317 -18.94 -15.14 5.30
N TYR A 318 -20.03 -15.76 4.90
CA TYR A 318 -21.04 -16.25 5.82
C TYR A 318 -21.63 -17.57 5.32
N ASP A 319 -21.98 -18.45 6.25
CA ASP A 319 -22.68 -19.71 6.00
C ASP A 319 -24.12 -19.63 6.55
N ALA A 320 -24.79 -20.77 6.71
CA ALA A 320 -26.16 -20.83 7.22
C ALA A 320 -26.32 -20.31 8.68
N GLU A 321 -25.26 -20.35 9.49
CA GLU A 321 -25.32 -20.11 10.93
C GLU A 321 -24.39 -18.96 11.38
N SER A 322 -23.29 -18.73 10.68
CA SER A 322 -22.16 -17.91 11.12
C SER A 322 -21.71 -16.93 10.04
N ILE A 323 -21.10 -15.83 10.50
CA ILE A 323 -20.33 -14.90 9.68
C ILE A 323 -18.88 -14.91 10.15
N ALA A 324 -17.95 -14.82 9.20
CA ALA A 324 -16.53 -14.69 9.49
C ALA A 324 -15.90 -13.54 8.69
N LEU A 325 -15.02 -12.80 9.35
CA LEU A 325 -14.25 -11.69 8.77
C LEU A 325 -12.76 -11.99 8.93
N LEU A 326 -12.03 -12.02 7.82
CA LEU A 326 -10.58 -12.06 7.77
C LEU A 326 -10.06 -10.63 7.68
N VAL A 327 -9.26 -10.20 8.65
CA VAL A 327 -8.57 -8.91 8.67
C VAL A 327 -7.08 -9.18 8.53
N ARG A 328 -6.42 -8.49 7.59
CA ARG A 328 -4.96 -8.56 7.39
C ARG A 328 -4.35 -7.17 7.40
N TRP A 329 -3.16 -7.04 7.95
CA TRP A 329 -2.35 -5.82 7.89
C TRP A 329 -0.87 -6.18 7.94
N HIS A 330 -0.04 -5.26 7.45
CA HIS A 330 1.40 -5.41 7.54
C HIS A 330 1.90 -4.93 8.89
N ASP A 331 2.77 -5.75 9.47
CA ASP A 331 3.48 -5.45 10.70
C ASP A 331 4.91 -5.96 10.58
N MET A 332 5.86 -5.17 11.06
CA MET A 332 7.29 -5.49 10.98
C MET A 332 7.66 -6.67 11.87
N SER A 333 6.94 -6.87 12.97
CA SER A 333 7.24 -7.93 13.94
C SER A 333 5.96 -8.38 14.64
N ALA A 334 5.76 -9.69 14.75
CA ALA A 334 4.62 -10.24 15.48
C ALA A 334 4.82 -10.22 17.00
N GLN A 335 4.29 -9.21 17.69
CA GLN A 335 4.33 -9.13 19.15
C GLN A 335 3.24 -10.02 19.76
N LYS A 336 3.60 -11.27 20.07
CA LYS A 336 2.73 -12.29 20.68
C LYS A 336 2.89 -12.40 22.20
N THR A 337 3.59 -11.46 22.82
CA THR A 337 3.83 -11.41 24.27
C THR A 337 3.40 -10.06 24.82
N GLY A 338 3.12 -9.99 26.11
CA GLY A 338 2.60 -8.79 26.76
C GLY A 338 1.08 -8.84 26.89
N LYS A 339 0.45 -7.67 26.99
CA LYS A 339 -1.01 -7.54 27.09
C LYS A 339 -1.48 -6.33 26.33
N ASN A 340 -2.58 -6.45 25.59
CA ASN A 340 -3.24 -5.32 24.96
C ASN A 340 -4.74 -5.28 25.34
N GLY A 341 -5.38 -4.13 25.13
CA GLY A 341 -6.78 -3.94 25.44
C GLY A 341 -7.30 -2.58 24.99
N PRO A 342 -8.57 -2.49 24.56
CA PRO A 342 -9.16 -1.25 24.07
C PRO A 342 -9.36 -0.20 25.17
N SER A 343 -9.36 -0.61 26.44
CA SER A 343 -9.48 0.26 27.61
C SER A 343 -8.17 0.46 28.37
N LEU A 344 -7.04 -0.05 27.88
CA LEU A 344 -5.75 0.16 28.54
C LEU A 344 -5.37 1.64 28.51
N PRO A 345 -4.94 2.23 29.65
CA PRO A 345 -4.64 3.64 29.72
C PRO A 345 -3.38 4.00 28.92
N VAL A 346 -3.41 5.21 28.37
CA VAL A 346 -2.25 5.88 27.80
C VAL A 346 -1.89 7.04 28.71
N PRO A 347 -0.79 6.98 29.49
CA PRO A 347 -0.35 8.11 30.31
C PRO A 347 -0.09 9.34 29.41
N PRO A 348 -0.53 10.54 29.81
CA PRO A 348 -0.31 11.76 29.03
C PRO A 348 1.16 12.02 28.72
N GLU A 349 2.07 11.61 29.61
CA GLU A 349 3.52 11.75 29.43
C GLU A 349 4.01 10.97 28.20
N GLU A 350 3.43 9.79 27.92
CA GLU A 350 3.77 9.01 26.73
C GLU A 350 3.18 9.60 25.44
N GLU A 351 2.15 10.45 25.53
CA GLU A 351 1.62 11.19 24.39
C GLU A 351 2.52 12.38 24.02
N GLU A 352 3.15 13.00 25.02
CA GLU A 352 4.09 14.10 24.87
C GLU A 352 5.49 13.62 24.48
N GLU A 353 5.92 12.46 25.02
CA GLU A 353 7.12 11.74 24.60
C GLU A 353 6.92 11.10 23.23
N SER A 354 7.22 11.87 22.19
CA SER A 354 7.31 11.36 20.84
C SER A 354 8.60 10.52 20.63
N ALA A 355 8.74 9.37 21.31
CA ALA A 355 9.45 8.14 20.92
C ALA A 355 9.92 7.35 22.16
N PRO A 356 9.90 5.99 22.13
CA PRO A 356 10.65 5.20 23.09
C PRO A 356 12.15 5.48 22.95
N GLY A 357 12.84 5.57 24.08
CA GLY A 357 14.30 5.66 24.13
C GLY A 357 14.96 4.49 23.41
N ALA A 358 16.06 4.78 22.71
CA ALA A 358 16.90 3.78 22.08
C ALA A 358 17.34 2.71 23.11
N PRO A 359 17.52 1.44 22.71
CA PRO A 359 18.29 0.50 23.50
C PRO A 359 19.68 1.09 23.77
N GLN A 360 20.15 0.97 25.01
CA GLN A 360 21.50 1.37 25.42
C GLN A 360 22.55 0.78 24.47
N GLU A 361 23.49 1.62 24.04
CA GLU A 361 24.65 1.23 23.24
C GLU A 361 25.36 0.02 23.85
N THR A 362 25.28 -1.12 23.17
CA THR A 362 26.32 -2.14 23.29
C THR A 362 27.25 -1.90 22.10
N GLY A 363 28.49 -1.49 22.39
CA GLY A 363 29.49 -1.06 21.41
C GLY A 363 30.02 -2.18 20.51
N GLN A 364 29.15 -2.87 19.79
CA GLN A 364 29.51 -3.83 18.74
C GLN A 364 29.08 -3.26 17.38
N SER A 365 30.00 -3.32 16.42
CA SER A 365 29.76 -2.98 15.02
C SER A 365 28.48 -3.70 14.52
N PRO A 366 27.53 -3.01 13.86
CA PRO A 366 26.32 -3.64 13.30
C PRO A 366 26.63 -4.58 12.13
N PHE A 367 27.89 -4.62 11.66
CA PHE A 367 28.38 -5.48 10.60
C PHE A 367 28.99 -6.79 11.12
N GLY A 368 28.50 -7.29 12.26
CA GLY A 368 28.86 -8.63 12.73
C GLY A 368 28.52 -9.69 11.68
N GLU A 369 29.51 -10.49 11.30
CA GLU A 369 29.40 -11.61 10.37
C GLU A 369 28.57 -12.74 11.00
N ALA A 370 27.25 -12.58 11.02
CA ALA A 370 26.37 -13.73 11.11
C ALA A 370 26.44 -14.45 9.76
N GLU A 371 27.23 -15.52 9.70
CA GLU A 371 27.22 -16.47 8.59
C GLU A 371 25.79 -16.95 8.37
N LEU A 372 25.29 -16.77 7.14
CA LEU A 372 24.05 -17.39 6.71
C LEU A 372 24.23 -18.92 6.84
N PRO A 373 23.33 -19.65 7.51
CA PRO A 373 23.36 -21.10 7.46
C PRO A 373 23.28 -21.55 5.99
N PRO A 374 24.01 -22.60 5.58
CA PRO A 374 24.09 -22.96 4.18
C PRO A 374 22.74 -23.53 3.70
N ALA A 375 22.28 -22.99 2.55
CA ALA A 375 21.31 -23.59 1.63
C ALA A 375 19.91 -23.94 2.18
N ALA A 376 19.27 -23.04 2.93
CA ALA A 376 17.81 -22.96 2.95
C ALA A 376 17.36 -21.93 1.88
N ASP A 377 16.32 -22.24 1.11
CA ASP A 377 15.68 -21.25 0.24
C ASP A 377 15.04 -20.18 1.13
N PRO A 378 15.54 -18.92 1.15
CA PRO A 378 14.98 -17.88 2.01
C PRO A 378 13.54 -17.50 1.61
N PHE A 379 13.03 -18.03 0.50
CA PHE A 379 11.64 -17.87 0.07
C PHE A 379 10.75 -19.08 0.40
N ALA A 380 11.28 -20.11 1.06
CA ALA A 380 10.47 -21.22 1.54
C ALA A 380 9.50 -20.77 2.65
N GLU A 381 8.30 -21.33 2.67
CA GLU A 381 7.19 -20.98 3.58
C GLU A 381 7.45 -21.37 5.06
N GLU A 382 8.59 -22.00 5.38
CA GLU A 382 8.82 -22.74 6.63
C GLU A 382 9.97 -22.22 7.52
N GLU A 383 10.54 -21.02 7.28
CA GLU A 383 11.51 -20.45 8.20
C GLU A 383 10.84 -19.65 9.34
N ALA A 384 11.23 -19.97 10.58
CA ALA A 384 10.74 -19.32 11.78
C ALA A 384 11.05 -17.81 11.77
N ALA A 385 10.03 -17.00 12.04
CA ALA A 385 10.17 -15.56 12.23
C ALA A 385 11.33 -15.22 13.19
N PRO A 386 12.09 -14.14 12.96
CA PRO A 386 13.19 -13.75 13.83
C PRO A 386 12.73 -13.65 15.29
N ALA A 387 13.63 -13.95 16.22
CA ALA A 387 13.36 -13.91 17.65
C ALA A 387 12.69 -12.58 18.04
N VAL A 388 11.40 -12.65 18.37
CA VAL A 388 10.57 -11.51 18.73
C VAL A 388 11.16 -10.88 19.99
N GLN A 389 11.57 -9.61 19.92
CA GLN A 389 11.98 -8.88 21.11
C GLN A 389 10.80 -8.84 22.09
N PRO A 390 10.98 -9.16 23.38
CA PRO A 390 9.89 -9.12 24.34
C PRO A 390 9.34 -7.69 24.43
N SER A 391 8.09 -7.50 24.01
CA SER A 391 7.35 -6.25 24.15
C SER A 391 6.44 -6.28 25.39
N GLU A 392 6.27 -5.11 26.00
CA GLU A 392 5.28 -4.89 27.06
C GLU A 392 3.85 -5.07 26.53
N PHE A 393 3.62 -4.65 25.27
CA PHE A 393 2.33 -4.71 24.60
C PHE A 393 2.40 -5.68 23.43
N SER A 394 1.37 -6.52 23.34
CA SER A 394 1.13 -7.39 22.19
C SER A 394 0.49 -6.62 21.05
N ASP A 395 0.56 -7.16 19.84
CA ASP A 395 -0.25 -6.68 18.73
C ASP A 395 -1.73 -6.98 19.00
N ALA A 396 -2.61 -6.12 18.50
CA ALA A 396 -4.04 -6.35 18.61
C ALA A 396 -4.81 -5.80 17.42
N VAL A 397 -6.01 -6.34 17.24
CA VAL A 397 -6.96 -5.89 16.22
C VAL A 397 -8.37 -5.90 16.77
N ALA A 398 -9.18 -4.94 16.35
CA ALA A 398 -10.59 -4.87 16.67
C ALA A 398 -11.45 -4.65 15.43
N ILE A 399 -12.60 -5.32 15.40
CA ILE A 399 -13.72 -5.01 14.51
C ILE A 399 -14.78 -4.31 15.35
N GLN A 400 -15.20 -3.12 14.91
CA GLN A 400 -16.24 -2.31 15.55
C GLN A 400 -17.48 -2.30 14.66
N ILE A 401 -18.62 -2.71 15.22
CA ILE A 401 -19.93 -2.74 14.56
C ILE A 401 -20.95 -2.14 15.52
N PRO A 402 -21.94 -1.34 15.07
CA PRO A 402 -23.01 -0.87 15.95
C PRO A 402 -23.72 -2.04 16.63
N SER A 403 -23.99 -1.97 17.93
CA SER A 403 -24.67 -3.06 18.67
C SER A 403 -26.09 -3.31 18.21
N GLN A 404 -26.67 -2.35 17.49
CA GLN A 404 -27.97 -2.46 16.85
C GLN A 404 -27.88 -1.86 15.45
N VAL A 405 -28.70 -2.37 14.54
CA VAL A 405 -28.82 -1.83 13.19
C VAL A 405 -29.28 -0.38 13.29
N PRO A 406 -28.50 0.60 12.80
CA PRO A 406 -28.90 2.00 12.92
C PRO A 406 -30.19 2.26 12.15
N ALA A 407 -31.21 2.78 12.83
CA ALA A 407 -32.51 3.09 12.21
C ALA A 407 -32.49 4.37 11.34
N GLY A 408 -31.39 5.12 11.32
CA GLY A 408 -31.25 6.37 10.59
C GLY A 408 -29.83 6.64 10.10
N ALA A 409 -29.61 7.82 9.53
CA ALA A 409 -28.31 8.18 8.93
C ALA A 409 -27.19 8.43 9.96
N ARG A 410 -27.53 8.63 11.23
CA ARG A 410 -26.54 8.86 12.30
C ARG A 410 -25.87 7.54 12.66
N LYS A 411 -24.56 7.46 12.40
CA LYS A 411 -23.71 6.37 12.86
C LYS A 411 -23.28 6.62 14.31
N PRO A 412 -22.94 5.56 15.08
CA PRO A 412 -22.29 5.74 16.37
C PRO A 412 -21.03 6.60 16.27
N TYR A 413 -20.66 7.27 17.37
CA TYR A 413 -19.37 7.93 17.43
C TYR A 413 -18.24 6.93 17.10
N PHE A 414 -17.28 7.36 16.28
CA PHE A 414 -16.34 6.43 15.66
C PHE A 414 -15.30 5.87 16.63
N ILE A 415 -15.06 6.55 17.76
CA ILE A 415 -14.24 6.03 18.85
C ILE A 415 -15.15 5.30 19.83
N PHE A 416 -15.36 4.01 19.57
CA PHE A 416 -16.04 3.11 20.50
C PHE A 416 -17.49 3.49 20.85
N GLY A 417 -18.21 4.15 19.95
CA GLY A 417 -19.63 4.46 20.12
C GLY A 417 -19.90 5.60 21.10
N ASP A 418 -21.17 5.73 21.48
CA ASP A 418 -21.64 6.69 22.46
C ASP A 418 -22.78 6.09 23.29
N ALA A 419 -23.19 6.76 24.37
CA ALA A 419 -24.24 6.27 25.27
C ALA A 419 -25.58 5.97 24.58
N GLN A 420 -25.90 6.67 23.48
CA GLN A 420 -27.13 6.45 22.71
C GLN A 420 -26.97 5.39 21.63
N ASN A 421 -25.76 5.27 21.08
CA ASN A 421 -25.43 4.38 19.98
C ASN A 421 -24.20 3.55 20.37
N PRO A 422 -24.38 2.47 21.15
CA PRO A 422 -23.29 1.59 21.52
C PRO A 422 -22.75 0.81 20.32
N VAL A 423 -21.52 0.32 20.45
CA VAL A 423 -20.88 -0.56 19.48
C VAL A 423 -20.42 -1.85 20.13
N ASP A 424 -20.48 -2.93 19.38
CA ASP A 424 -19.82 -4.19 19.71
C ASP A 424 -18.38 -4.14 19.18
N LEU A 425 -17.44 -4.56 20.01
CA LEU A 425 -16.03 -4.63 19.70
C LEU A 425 -15.59 -6.08 19.76
N TRP A 426 -15.26 -6.64 18.61
CA TRP A 426 -14.62 -7.95 18.52
C TRP A 426 -13.14 -7.71 18.57
N PHE A 427 -12.53 -7.98 19.71
CA PHE A 427 -11.16 -7.60 20.01
C PHE A 427 -10.29 -8.85 20.13
N PHE A 428 -9.15 -8.86 19.46
CA PHE A 428 -8.19 -9.94 19.59
C PHE A 428 -6.85 -9.36 20.07
N ASP A 429 -6.51 -9.66 21.33
CA ASP A 429 -5.14 -9.53 21.84
C ASP A 429 -4.34 -10.74 21.34
N LEU A 430 -3.34 -10.51 20.49
CA LEU A 430 -2.59 -11.58 19.83
C LEU A 430 -1.59 -12.30 20.73
N ALA A 431 -1.52 -11.94 22.01
CA ALA A 431 -0.89 -12.76 23.06
C ALA A 431 -1.85 -13.79 23.69
N ARG A 432 -3.15 -13.73 23.36
CA ARG A 432 -4.17 -14.67 23.85
C ARG A 432 -4.52 -15.70 22.78
N PRO A 433 -5.01 -16.89 23.17
CA PRO A 433 -5.50 -17.88 22.21
C PRO A 433 -6.85 -17.50 21.59
N ASP A 434 -7.71 -16.79 22.33
CA ASP A 434 -9.09 -16.52 21.96
C ASP A 434 -9.40 -15.01 21.97
N PRO A 435 -10.24 -14.53 21.04
CA PRO A 435 -10.72 -13.16 21.03
C PRO A 435 -11.68 -12.90 22.20
N LEU A 436 -11.94 -11.62 22.47
CA LEU A 436 -12.84 -11.12 23.49
C LEU A 436 -13.88 -10.19 22.85
N GLN A 437 -15.06 -10.12 23.45
CA GLN A 437 -16.09 -9.17 23.06
C GLN A 437 -16.29 -8.08 24.14
N PHE A 438 -16.43 -6.83 23.68
CA PHE A 438 -16.77 -5.69 24.53
C PHE A 438 -17.95 -4.92 23.94
N THR A 439 -18.71 -4.24 24.80
CA THR A 439 -19.63 -3.17 24.42
C THR A 439 -18.98 -1.82 24.72
N GLY A 440 -18.82 -0.99 23.70
CA GLY A 440 -18.36 0.40 23.82
C GLY A 440 -19.52 1.40 23.83
N ARG A 441 -19.50 2.34 24.78
CA ARG A 441 -20.39 3.52 24.85
C ARG A 441 -19.59 4.82 24.83
N GLY A 442 -18.42 4.76 24.19
CA GLY A 442 -17.35 5.75 24.24
C GLY A 442 -16.06 5.13 24.78
N SER A 443 -14.91 5.78 24.54
CA SER A 443 -13.60 5.30 24.99
C SER A 443 -13.44 5.18 26.50
N ALA A 444 -14.21 5.96 27.26
CA ALA A 444 -14.21 5.92 28.73
C ALA A 444 -15.16 4.86 29.32
N ASP A 445 -16.07 4.29 28.53
CA ASP A 445 -17.04 3.28 28.98
C ASP A 445 -17.03 2.09 28.02
N ILE A 446 -16.06 1.20 28.24
CA ILE A 446 -15.90 -0.06 27.52
C ILE A 446 -16.07 -1.19 28.54
N ALA A 447 -17.16 -1.94 28.41
CA ALA A 447 -17.49 -3.04 29.31
C ALA A 447 -17.31 -4.39 28.60
N PRO A 448 -16.79 -5.44 29.29
CA PRO A 448 -16.76 -6.78 28.72
C PRO A 448 -18.19 -7.28 28.48
N ASP A 449 -18.37 -7.95 27.35
CA ASP A 449 -19.64 -8.52 26.90
C ASP A 449 -19.39 -9.85 26.20
N ASP A 450 -18.52 -10.66 26.79
CA ASP A 450 -18.07 -11.91 26.22
C ASP A 450 -19.07 -13.04 26.55
N THR A 451 -19.85 -13.43 25.53
CA THR A 451 -20.80 -14.54 25.60
C THR A 451 -20.14 -15.89 25.29
N GLY A 452 -18.87 -15.92 24.87
CA GLY A 452 -18.18 -17.12 24.38
C GLY A 452 -18.59 -17.55 22.96
N GLU A 453 -19.41 -16.77 22.27
CA GLU A 453 -19.85 -17.06 20.90
C GLU A 453 -18.86 -16.56 19.83
N LEU A 454 -17.99 -15.61 20.21
CA LEU A 454 -16.94 -15.08 19.34
C LEU A 454 -15.72 -16.00 19.40
N THR A 455 -15.31 -16.51 18.26
CA THR A 455 -14.11 -17.33 18.11
C THR A 455 -13.19 -16.71 17.07
N GLY A 456 -11.91 -17.08 17.10
CA GLY A 456 -10.97 -16.58 16.12
C GLY A 456 -9.67 -17.34 16.08
N VAL A 457 -8.95 -17.15 14.98
CA VAL A 457 -7.59 -17.66 14.81
C VAL A 457 -6.73 -16.55 14.22
N ALA A 458 -5.47 -16.53 14.61
CA ALA A 458 -4.49 -15.59 14.09
C ALA A 458 -3.26 -16.33 13.60
N SER A 459 -2.76 -15.93 12.44
CA SER A 459 -1.45 -16.33 11.93
C SER A 459 -0.66 -15.09 11.53
N TYR A 460 0.65 -15.21 11.60
CA TYR A 460 1.57 -14.20 11.10
C TYR A 460 2.53 -14.88 10.16
N ASP A 461 2.66 -14.32 8.96
CA ASP A 461 3.49 -14.84 7.91
C ASP A 461 4.19 -13.69 7.18
N GLN A 462 5.52 -13.72 7.19
CA GLN A 462 6.40 -12.79 6.48
C GLN A 462 5.89 -11.34 6.50
N GLY A 463 5.80 -10.71 7.67
CA GLY A 463 5.46 -9.28 7.74
C GLY A 463 3.96 -8.97 7.65
N GLU A 464 3.08 -9.96 7.73
CA GLU A 464 1.63 -9.76 7.63
C GLU A 464 0.86 -10.60 8.64
N TRP A 465 0.00 -9.94 9.41
CA TRP A 465 -0.98 -10.61 10.26
C TRP A 465 -2.20 -11.02 9.44
N SER A 466 -2.75 -12.20 9.73
CA SER A 466 -4.04 -12.70 9.24
C SER A 466 -4.89 -13.15 10.42
N VAL A 467 -5.94 -12.40 10.71
CA VAL A 467 -6.81 -12.64 11.86
C VAL A 467 -8.23 -12.88 11.38
N ILE A 468 -8.78 -14.03 11.75
CA ILE A 468 -10.15 -14.40 11.41
C ILE A 468 -10.98 -14.31 12.68
N PHE A 469 -12.06 -13.53 12.62
CA PHE A 469 -13.13 -13.56 13.61
C PHE A 469 -14.30 -14.36 13.04
N LYS A 470 -14.92 -15.23 13.84
CA LYS A 470 -16.15 -15.96 13.52
C LYS A 470 -17.14 -15.85 14.67
N ARG A 471 -18.40 -15.57 14.34
CA ARG A 471 -19.51 -15.58 15.30
C ARG A 471 -20.82 -16.02 14.63
N PRO A 472 -21.86 -16.40 15.40
CA PRO A 472 -23.19 -16.62 14.86
C PRO A 472 -23.79 -15.37 14.19
N LEU A 473 -24.56 -15.56 13.12
CA LEU A 473 -25.34 -14.50 12.43
C LEU A 473 -26.34 -13.83 13.37
N ARG A 474 -26.90 -14.61 14.30
CA ARG A 474 -27.79 -14.17 15.37
C ARG A 474 -27.18 -14.61 16.70
N ALA A 475 -26.34 -13.76 17.27
CA ALA A 475 -25.70 -14.05 18.56
C ALA A 475 -26.59 -13.57 19.72
N GLY A 476 -26.29 -14.04 20.93
CA GLY A 476 -26.98 -13.63 22.16
C GLY A 476 -26.75 -12.17 22.54
N SER A 477 -25.64 -11.57 22.08
CA SER A 477 -25.36 -10.14 22.24
C SER A 477 -24.89 -9.49 20.93
N GLY A 478 -25.24 -8.22 20.75
CA GLY A 478 -24.82 -7.41 19.62
C GLY A 478 -25.69 -7.47 18.36
N ALA A 479 -25.21 -6.87 17.28
CA ALA A 479 -25.97 -6.79 16.02
C ALA A 479 -26.16 -8.16 15.35
N SER A 480 -27.36 -8.39 14.84
CA SER A 480 -27.66 -9.52 13.96
C SER A 480 -27.34 -9.19 12.51
N PHE A 481 -26.85 -10.18 11.78
CA PHE A 481 -26.53 -10.09 10.35
C PHE A 481 -27.58 -10.83 9.54
N SER A 482 -28.18 -10.16 8.57
CA SER A 482 -29.15 -10.76 7.65
C SER A 482 -28.74 -10.54 6.19
N PRO A 483 -28.97 -11.52 5.29
CA PRO A 483 -28.70 -11.33 3.87
C PRO A 483 -29.47 -10.12 3.28
N GLY A 484 -28.80 -9.36 2.42
CA GLY A 484 -29.29 -8.11 1.83
C GLY A 484 -29.09 -6.87 2.69
N GLN A 485 -28.52 -6.99 3.89
CA GLN A 485 -28.37 -5.89 4.85
C GLN A 485 -27.02 -5.17 4.70
N PHE A 486 -27.03 -3.86 4.96
CA PHE A 486 -25.83 -3.04 5.17
C PHE A 486 -25.65 -2.72 6.64
N LEU A 487 -24.43 -2.87 7.15
CA LEU A 487 -24.03 -2.52 8.51
C LEU A 487 -22.78 -1.65 8.49
N PRO A 488 -22.70 -0.58 9.29
CA PRO A 488 -21.45 0.12 9.49
C PRO A 488 -20.39 -0.82 10.09
N VAL A 489 -19.17 -0.76 9.58
CA VAL A 489 -18.01 -1.47 10.14
C VAL A 489 -16.81 -0.54 10.17
N ALA A 490 -16.01 -0.63 11.23
CA ALA A 490 -14.73 0.03 11.36
C ALA A 490 -13.70 -0.95 11.97
N PHE A 491 -12.43 -0.69 11.72
CA PHE A 491 -11.33 -1.53 12.17
C PHE A 491 -10.36 -0.69 12.99
N SER A 492 -9.70 -1.34 13.94
CA SER A 492 -8.59 -0.76 14.68
C SER A 492 -7.47 -1.76 14.81
N VAL A 493 -6.24 -1.27 14.75
CA VAL A 493 -5.02 -2.06 14.86
C VAL A 493 -4.08 -1.38 15.83
N TRP A 494 -3.38 -2.21 16.59
CA TRP A 494 -2.37 -1.79 17.56
C TRP A 494 -1.09 -2.57 17.26
N ASP A 495 -0.02 -1.84 16.93
CA ASP A 495 1.34 -2.38 16.85
C ASP A 495 1.98 -2.32 18.26
N GLY A 496 2.22 -3.50 18.84
CA GLY A 496 2.78 -3.65 20.18
C GLY A 496 4.22 -3.15 20.28
N LEU A 497 5.03 -3.29 19.21
CA LEU A 497 6.40 -2.78 19.14
C LEU A 497 6.42 -1.25 19.18
N SER A 498 5.36 -0.62 18.67
CA SER A 498 5.13 0.82 18.75
C SER A 498 4.48 1.28 20.05
N ARG A 499 4.30 0.38 21.03
CA ARG A 499 3.62 0.62 22.31
C ARG A 499 2.18 1.13 22.13
N GLU A 500 1.51 0.72 21.05
CA GLU A 500 0.11 1.04 20.82
C GLU A 500 -0.79 0.18 21.73
N ARG A 501 -1.71 0.82 22.44
CA ARG A 501 -2.78 0.19 23.24
C ARG A 501 -3.90 1.20 23.52
N GLY A 502 -5.07 0.73 23.92
CA GLY A 502 -6.18 1.62 24.28
C GLY A 502 -6.55 2.58 23.14
N ASN A 503 -6.58 3.87 23.44
CA ASN A 503 -6.83 4.90 22.43
C ASN A 503 -5.66 5.18 21.48
N ARG A 504 -4.42 4.79 21.85
CA ARG A 504 -3.22 4.97 21.01
C ARG A 504 -3.17 3.86 19.98
N ARG A 505 -3.72 4.13 18.79
CA ARG A 505 -3.95 3.13 17.74
C ARG A 505 -4.11 3.72 16.35
N GLY A 506 -3.96 2.85 15.36
CA GLY A 506 -4.52 3.06 14.04
C GLY A 506 -6.00 2.67 13.99
N LEU A 507 -6.83 3.45 13.31
CA LEU A 507 -8.23 3.12 13.04
C LEU A 507 -8.66 3.49 11.63
N THR A 508 -9.79 2.93 11.21
CA THR A 508 -10.48 3.34 9.98
C THR A 508 -11.64 4.29 10.27
N ALA A 509 -12.09 5.01 9.25
CA ALA A 509 -13.43 5.60 9.27
C ALA A 509 -14.52 4.49 9.25
N TRP A 510 -15.78 4.90 9.41
CA TRP A 510 -16.93 4.01 9.23
C TRP A 510 -17.15 3.67 7.75
N TYR A 511 -16.95 2.42 7.39
CA TYR A 511 -17.28 1.82 6.09
C TYR A 511 -18.55 0.98 6.19
N SER A 512 -18.90 0.30 5.10
CA SER A 512 -20.08 -0.57 5.04
C SER A 512 -19.68 -2.03 4.89
N LEU A 513 -20.30 -2.91 5.65
CA LEU A 513 -20.36 -4.35 5.44
C LEU A 513 -21.70 -4.68 4.80
N TYR A 514 -21.68 -5.31 3.63
CA TYR A 514 -22.86 -5.80 2.93
C TYR A 514 -22.90 -7.32 2.96
N VAL A 515 -23.96 -7.88 3.53
CA VAL A 515 -24.20 -9.32 3.51
C VAL A 515 -24.91 -9.66 2.21
N GLU A 516 -24.22 -10.27 1.26
CA GLU A 516 -24.80 -10.55 -0.06
C GLU A 516 -25.92 -11.59 0.06
N PRO A 517 -27.10 -11.39 -0.55
CA PRO A 517 -28.16 -12.41 -0.59
C PRO A 517 -27.66 -13.75 -1.15
N GLU A 518 -28.12 -14.86 -0.57
CA GLU A 518 -27.88 -16.18 -1.13
C GLU A 518 -28.40 -16.24 -2.57
N VAL A 519 -27.52 -16.60 -3.51
CA VAL A 519 -27.91 -16.83 -4.90
C VAL A 519 -28.61 -18.18 -4.97
N VAL A 520 -29.93 -18.18 -4.80
CA VAL A 520 -30.76 -19.38 -5.04
C VAL A 520 -30.94 -19.51 -6.55
N PRO A 521 -30.32 -20.49 -7.24
CA PRO A 521 -30.48 -20.64 -8.68
C PRO A 521 -31.96 -20.87 -9.00
N SER A 522 -32.51 -20.04 -9.89
CA SER A 522 -33.92 -20.11 -10.26
C SER A 522 -34.26 -21.48 -10.86
N ALA A 523 -35.21 -22.18 -10.23
CA ALA A 523 -35.75 -23.44 -10.73
C ALA A 523 -36.41 -23.29 -12.11
N VAL A 524 -36.73 -22.07 -12.55
CA VAL A 524 -37.41 -21.80 -13.83
C VAL A 524 -36.58 -22.30 -15.01
N GLY A 525 -35.26 -22.14 -15.02
CA GLY A 525 -34.41 -22.62 -16.11
C GLY A 525 -34.49 -24.15 -16.30
N PRO A 526 -34.19 -24.94 -15.25
CA PRO A 526 -34.37 -26.39 -15.26
C PRO A 526 -35.82 -26.83 -15.54
N MET A 527 -36.82 -26.16 -14.97
CA MET A 527 -38.24 -26.47 -15.20
C MET A 527 -38.65 -26.23 -16.64
N VAL A 528 -38.26 -25.11 -17.26
CA VAL A 528 -38.53 -24.81 -18.67
C VAL A 528 -37.84 -25.83 -19.57
N LYS A 529 -36.56 -26.17 -19.31
CA LYS A 529 -35.86 -27.23 -20.05
C LYS A 529 -36.59 -28.57 -19.96
N THR A 530 -37.03 -28.95 -18.76
CA THR A 530 -37.76 -30.21 -18.54
C THR A 530 -39.12 -30.18 -19.23
N ALA A 531 -39.87 -29.08 -19.13
CA ALA A 531 -41.15 -28.91 -19.79
C ALA A 531 -41.02 -28.91 -21.32
N SER A 532 -40.00 -28.25 -21.88
CA SER A 532 -39.70 -28.29 -23.32
C SER A 532 -39.32 -29.68 -23.79
N LEU A 533 -38.56 -30.44 -22.98
CA LEU A 533 -38.22 -31.83 -23.29
C LEU A 533 -39.46 -32.73 -23.29
N ILE A 534 -40.32 -32.61 -22.28
CA ILE A 534 -41.59 -33.33 -22.21
C ILE A 534 -42.47 -33.00 -23.42
N LEU A 535 -42.63 -31.72 -23.75
CA LEU A 535 -43.42 -31.29 -24.90
C LEU A 535 -42.84 -31.84 -26.22
N ALA A 536 -41.52 -31.86 -26.38
CA ALA A 536 -40.87 -32.42 -27.56
C ALA A 536 -41.13 -33.93 -27.69
N ILE A 537 -41.08 -34.67 -26.57
CA ILE A 537 -41.41 -36.10 -26.52
C ILE A 537 -42.88 -36.31 -26.89
N GLU A 538 -43.80 -35.55 -26.31
CA GLU A 538 -45.24 -35.64 -26.61
C GLU A 538 -45.51 -35.39 -28.10
N LEU A 539 -44.93 -34.33 -28.68
CA LEU A 539 -45.07 -34.03 -30.11
C LEU A 539 -44.48 -35.13 -30.99
N ALA A 540 -43.35 -35.73 -30.59
CA ALA A 540 -42.75 -36.86 -31.30
C ALA A 540 -43.64 -38.11 -31.26
N VAL A 541 -44.23 -38.42 -30.09
CA VAL A 541 -45.19 -39.52 -29.92
C VAL A 541 -46.44 -39.28 -30.75
N ILE A 542 -47.04 -38.09 -30.70
CA ILE A 542 -48.21 -37.72 -31.51
C ILE A 542 -47.88 -37.84 -33.01
N GLY A 543 -46.72 -37.35 -33.43
CA GLY A 543 -46.24 -37.47 -34.81
C GLY A 543 -46.06 -38.93 -35.25
N TRP A 544 -45.50 -39.77 -34.38
CA TRP A 544 -45.32 -41.21 -34.62
C TRP A 544 -46.65 -41.96 -34.73
N VAL A 545 -47.59 -41.71 -33.80
CA VAL A 545 -48.95 -42.27 -33.84
C VAL A 545 -49.67 -41.82 -35.11
N ARG A 546 -49.64 -40.53 -35.45
CA ARG A 546 -50.26 -40.02 -36.69
C ARG A 546 -49.65 -40.64 -37.94
N ARG A 547 -48.34 -40.83 -38.01
CA ARG A 547 -47.69 -41.54 -39.13
C ARG A 547 -48.14 -42.99 -39.23
N ARG A 548 -48.25 -43.70 -38.09
CA ARG A 548 -48.62 -45.12 -38.03
C ARG A 548 -50.10 -45.39 -38.33
N TYR A 549 -51.00 -44.47 -37.97
CA TYR A 549 -52.44 -44.61 -38.24
C TYR A 549 -52.91 -43.89 -39.50
N GLY A 550 -52.23 -42.82 -39.94
CA GLY A 550 -52.50 -42.15 -41.21
C GLY A 550 -52.14 -42.99 -42.44
N SER A 551 -51.16 -43.89 -42.31
CA SER A 551 -50.81 -44.86 -43.36
C SER A 551 -51.83 -45.99 -43.51
N ARG A 552 -52.59 -46.33 -42.45
CA ARG A 552 -53.71 -47.30 -42.54
C ARG A 552 -54.95 -46.74 -43.25
N ALA A 553 -55.22 -45.44 -43.14
CA ALA A 553 -56.34 -44.80 -43.86
C ALA A 553 -56.06 -44.60 -45.37
N GLY A 554 -54.77 -44.55 -45.77
CA GLY A 554 -54.36 -44.45 -47.17
C GLY A 554 -54.58 -45.73 -47.98
N GLU A 555 -54.40 -46.91 -47.36
CA GLU A 555 -54.52 -48.20 -48.06
C GLU A 555 -55.97 -48.59 -48.38
N GLU A 556 -56.96 -48.22 -47.55
CA GLU A 556 -58.38 -48.50 -47.85
C GLU A 556 -58.95 -47.65 -48.99
N SER A 557 -58.45 -46.41 -49.18
CA SER A 557 -58.90 -45.54 -50.29
C SER A 557 -58.24 -45.87 -51.64
N GLY A 558 -57.04 -46.45 -51.63
CA GLY A 558 -56.32 -46.89 -52.83
C GLY A 558 -56.90 -48.15 -53.47
N GLY A 559 -57.50 -49.05 -52.68
CA GLY A 559 -58.14 -50.28 -53.17
C GLY A 559 -59.41 -50.03 -53.98
N ARG A 560 -60.24 -49.06 -53.58
CA ARG A 560 -61.51 -48.75 -54.29
C ARG A 560 -61.33 -48.04 -55.63
N ARG A 561 -60.23 -47.30 -55.84
CA ARG A 561 -59.98 -46.59 -57.12
C ARG A 561 -59.44 -47.48 -58.23
N ARG A 562 -58.84 -48.65 -57.94
CA ARG A 562 -58.34 -49.57 -58.98
C ARG A 562 -59.41 -50.50 -59.56
N GLN A 563 -60.55 -50.68 -58.91
CA GLN A 563 -61.63 -51.53 -59.41
C GLN A 563 -62.61 -50.83 -60.38
N GLN A 564 -62.65 -49.49 -60.41
CA GLN A 564 -63.51 -48.73 -61.33
C GLN A 564 -62.89 -48.41 -62.70
N ALA A 565 -61.58 -48.66 -62.90
CA ALA A 565 -60.90 -48.39 -64.17
C ALA A 565 -60.81 -49.61 -65.11
N ALA A 566 -61.34 -50.77 -64.72
CA ALA A 566 -61.24 -52.02 -65.50
C ALA A 566 -62.54 -52.43 -66.22
N THR A 567 -63.57 -51.57 -66.24
CA THR A 567 -64.87 -51.84 -66.92
C THR A 567 -65.18 -50.86 -68.05
N SER A 568 -64.18 -50.21 -68.62
CA SER A 568 -64.32 -49.43 -69.86
C SER A 568 -63.12 -49.64 -70.78
N ALA A 569 -63.11 -50.77 -71.46
CA ALA A 569 -62.34 -51.05 -72.67
C ALA A 569 -63.11 -52.04 -73.53
#